data_AF-A0AAU3EZ19-F1
#
_entry.id   AF-A0AAU3EZ19-F1
#
_cell.length_a   1.000
_cell.length_b   1.000
_cell.length_c   1.000
_cell.angle_alpha   90.00
_cell.angle_beta   90.00
_cell.angle_gamma   90.00
#
_symmetry.space_group_name_H-M   'P 1'
#
loop_
_entity.id
_entity.type
_entity.pdbx_description
1 polymer ?
#
loop_
_entity_poly.entity_id
_entity_poly.type
_entity_poly.pdbx_seq_one_letter_code
_entity_poly.pdbx_strand_id
1 'polypeptide(L)'
;MYVVLVAAIVAGLATTLLGAGVIGDEHNYRATVSPWFRSVFTLQPDIDAMAAAPPSFQLHTLIGMLLFAIWPFTRLVHAFTAPIGYLFRPYIVYRSRSVGARSRPPRHGWDGPGS
;
A
#
# COMPACT_ATOMS: atom_id res chain seq x y z
N MET A 1 7.20 6.89 -9.56
CA MET A 1 7.02 6.39 -8.17
C MET A 1 7.69 7.32 -7.17
N TYR A 2 9.02 7.46 -7.13
CA TYR A 2 9.70 8.31 -6.13
C TYR A 2 9.23 9.76 -6.10
N VAL A 3 9.00 10.37 -7.28
CA VAL A 3 8.47 11.74 -7.38
C VAL A 3 7.12 11.88 -6.66
N VAL A 4 6.19 10.95 -6.89
CA VAL A 4 4.86 10.97 -6.26
C VAL A 4 4.96 10.75 -4.76
N LEU A 5 5.85 9.84 -4.33
CA LEU A 5 6.09 9.58 -2.91
C LEU A 5 6.67 10.80 -2.19
N VAL A 6 7.69 11.44 -2.76
CA VAL A 6 8.28 12.67 -2.20
C VAL A 6 7.25 13.79 -2.19
N ALA A 7 6.47 13.95 -3.27
CA ALA A 7 5.39 14.93 -3.32
C ALA A 7 4.35 14.68 -2.22
N ALA A 8 3.97 13.43 -1.96
CA ALA A 8 3.03 13.08 -0.89
C ALA A 8 3.58 13.46 0.49
N ILE A 9 4.85 13.15 0.75
CA ILE A 9 5.52 13.47 2.02
C ILE A 9 5.60 14.99 2.21
N VAL A 10 6.11 15.72 1.20
CA VAL A 10 6.26 17.18 1.28
C VAL A 10 4.91 17.86 1.43
N ALA A 11 3.91 17.47 0.63
CA ALA A 11 2.57 18.02 0.73
C ALA A 11 1.93 17.72 2.09
N GLY A 12 2.16 16.54 2.68
CA GLY A 12 1.63 16.15 3.99
C GLY A 12 2.28 16.89 5.16
N LEU A 13 3.59 17.14 5.07
CA LEU A 13 4.28 18.00 6.02
C LEU A 13 3.81 19.46 5.89
N ALA A 14 3.61 19.94 4.66
CA ALA A 14 3.08 21.27 4.40
C ALA A 14 1.64 21.43 4.94
N THR A 15 0.74 20.46 4.74
CA THR A 15 -0.62 20.52 5.31
C THR A 15 -0.61 20.52 6.83
N THR A 16 0.32 19.80 7.45
CA THR A 16 0.49 19.80 8.91
C THR A 16 0.89 21.19 9.41
N LEU A 17 1.87 21.83 8.76
CA LEU A 17 2.34 23.16 9.13
C LEU A 17 1.25 24.23 8.93
N LEU A 18 0.58 24.21 7.78
CA LEU A 18 -0.47 25.17 7.43
C LEU A 18 -1.72 24.96 8.29
N GLY A 19 -2.13 23.70 8.50
CA GLY A 19 -3.32 23.37 9.30
C GLY A 19 -3.15 23.66 10.78
N ALA A 20 -1.92 23.65 11.30
CA ALA A 20 -1.62 24.03 12.69
C ALA A 20 -1.69 25.55 12.94
N GLY A 21 -2.02 26.37 11.94
CA GLY A 21 -2.10 27.83 12.09
C GLY A 21 -0.75 28.52 12.21
N VAL A 22 0.35 27.88 11.80
CA VAL A 22 1.68 28.51 11.77
C VAL A 22 1.74 29.61 10.70
N ILE A 23 0.97 29.44 9.62
CA ILE A 23 0.79 30.43 8.55
C ILE A 23 -0.71 30.53 8.28
N GLY A 24 -1.38 31.49 8.93
CA GLY A 24 -2.83 31.70 8.82
C GLY A 24 -3.63 31.08 9.96
N ASP A 25 -4.94 30.88 9.74
CA ASP A 25 -5.84 30.33 10.75
C ASP A 25 -5.70 28.81 10.89
N GLU A 26 -5.91 28.31 12.10
CA GLU A 26 -5.93 26.87 12.38
C GLU A 26 -7.08 26.19 11.62
N HIS A 27 -6.77 25.12 10.88
CA HIS A 27 -7.77 24.33 10.18
C HIS A 27 -8.00 22.98 10.86
N ASN A 28 -9.19 22.79 11.41
CA ASN A 28 -9.59 21.50 11.97
C ASN A 28 -10.00 20.53 10.85
N TYR A 29 -9.03 19.78 10.31
CA TYR A 29 -9.26 18.75 9.28
C TYR A 29 -10.23 17.64 9.70
N ARG A 30 -10.54 17.51 11.00
CA ARG A 30 -11.51 16.52 11.51
C ARG A 30 -12.96 16.87 11.15
N ALA A 31 -13.24 18.13 10.84
CA ALA A 31 -14.56 18.59 10.43
C ALA A 31 -14.80 18.47 8.91
N THR A 32 -13.75 18.25 8.11
CA THR A 32 -13.82 18.29 6.63
C THR A 32 -13.23 17.02 6.00
N VAL A 33 -11.92 16.89 6.00
CA VAL A 33 -11.21 15.78 5.33
C VAL A 33 -11.53 14.43 5.97
N SER A 34 -11.69 14.38 7.30
CA SER A 34 -11.99 13.13 8.01
C SER A 34 -13.37 12.53 7.69
N PRO A 35 -14.49 13.28 7.76
CA PRO A 35 -15.79 12.77 7.32
C PRO A 35 -15.81 12.43 5.83
N TRP A 36 -15.19 13.26 4.97
CA TRP A 36 -15.02 12.93 3.55
C TRP A 36 -14.33 11.58 3.35
N PHE A 37 -13.20 11.34 4.01
CA PHE A 37 -12.45 10.08 3.84
C PHE A 37 -13.27 8.85 4.25
N ARG A 38 -14.05 8.94 5.34
CA ARG A 38 -14.96 7.86 5.76
C ARG A 38 -16.05 7.61 4.73
N SER A 39 -16.60 8.67 4.16
CA SER A 39 -17.70 8.63 3.19
C SER A 39 -17.34 7.88 1.89
N VAL A 40 -16.04 7.84 1.55
CA VAL A 40 -15.52 7.04 0.42
C VAL A 40 -15.74 5.55 0.66
N PHE A 41 -15.55 5.05 1.88
CA PHE A 41 -15.75 3.63 2.21
C PHE A 41 -17.22 3.24 2.31
N THR A 42 -18.11 4.19 2.59
CA THR A 42 -19.57 3.99 2.53
C THR A 42 -20.14 4.18 1.12
N LEU A 43 -19.27 4.40 0.12
CA LEU A 43 -19.62 4.62 -1.29
C LEU A 43 -20.61 5.79 -1.50
N GLN A 44 -20.57 6.78 -0.62
CA GLN A 44 -21.38 7.99 -0.67
C GLN A 44 -20.48 9.20 -0.37
N PRO A 45 -19.65 9.63 -1.34
CA PRO A 45 -18.65 10.66 -1.10
C PRO A 45 -19.31 12.01 -0.76
N ASP A 46 -18.95 12.58 0.39
CA ASP A 46 -19.38 13.90 0.86
C ASP A 46 -18.55 15.01 0.20
N ILE A 47 -18.98 15.44 -0.99
CA ILE A 47 -18.24 16.42 -1.80
C ILE A 47 -18.15 17.78 -1.08
N ASP A 48 -19.18 18.15 -0.33
CA ASP A 48 -19.25 19.43 0.39
C ASP A 48 -18.19 19.48 1.49
N ALA A 49 -17.97 18.37 2.22
CA ALA A 49 -16.92 18.28 3.23
C ALA A 49 -15.51 18.47 2.65
N MET A 50 -15.24 18.00 1.43
CA MET A 50 -13.95 18.24 0.76
C MET A 50 -13.88 19.65 0.15
N ALA A 51 -14.97 20.17 -0.39
CA ALA A 51 -15.03 21.53 -0.94
C ALA A 51 -14.74 22.60 0.13
N ALA A 52 -15.17 22.35 1.38
CA ALA A 52 -14.88 23.21 2.53
C ALA A 52 -13.44 23.08 3.07
N ALA A 53 -12.65 22.10 2.60
CA ALA A 53 -11.26 21.94 3.04
C ALA A 53 -10.32 22.94 2.32
N PRO A 54 -9.28 23.46 2.98
CA PRO A 54 -8.30 24.33 2.34
C PRO A 54 -7.59 23.65 1.16
N PRO A 55 -7.12 24.41 0.17
CA PRO A 55 -6.49 23.86 -1.03
C PRO A 55 -5.28 22.96 -0.76
N SER A 56 -4.55 23.21 0.33
CA SER A 56 -3.42 22.37 0.76
C SER A 56 -3.87 20.93 1.06
N PHE A 57 -4.99 20.76 1.77
CA PHE A 57 -5.57 19.45 2.08
C PHE A 57 -6.15 18.78 0.84
N GLN A 58 -6.79 19.53 -0.07
CA GLN A 58 -7.27 19.00 -1.34
C GLN A 58 -6.10 18.47 -2.20
N LEU A 59 -5.02 19.24 -2.32
CA LEU A 59 -3.82 18.86 -3.07
C LEU A 59 -3.13 17.63 -2.48
N HIS A 60 -2.93 17.58 -1.17
CA HIS A 60 -2.34 16.41 -0.52
C HIS A 60 -3.20 15.16 -0.71
N THR A 61 -4.52 15.30 -0.53
CA THR A 61 -5.49 14.21 -0.76
C THR A 61 -5.40 13.69 -2.20
N LEU A 62 -5.36 14.57 -3.19
CA LEU A 62 -5.24 14.21 -4.60
C LEU A 62 -3.94 13.41 -4.88
N ILE A 63 -2.81 13.88 -4.35
CA ILE A 63 -1.53 13.18 -4.47
C ILE A 63 -1.59 11.81 -3.79
N GLY A 64 -2.23 11.71 -2.63
CA GLY A 64 -2.46 10.44 -1.93
C GLY A 64 -3.30 9.46 -2.73
N MET A 65 -4.42 9.90 -3.30
CA MET A 65 -5.27 9.08 -4.16
C MET A 65 -4.53 8.59 -5.41
N LEU A 66 -3.72 9.46 -6.02
CA LEU A 66 -2.85 9.07 -7.14
C LEU A 66 -1.84 8.01 -6.72
N LEU A 67 -1.21 8.15 -5.55
CA LEU A 67 -0.28 7.16 -5.00
C LEU A 67 -0.95 5.79 -4.84
N PHE A 68 -2.17 5.75 -4.30
CA PHE A 68 -2.95 4.51 -4.18
C PHE A 68 -3.34 3.93 -5.54
N ALA A 69 -3.75 4.76 -6.50
CA ALA A 69 -4.11 4.32 -7.85
C ALA A 69 -2.93 3.69 -8.60
N ILE A 70 -1.73 4.24 -8.46
CA ILE A 70 -0.52 3.69 -9.10
C ILE A 70 0.12 2.56 -8.29
N TRP A 71 -0.29 2.34 -7.04
CA TRP A 71 0.34 1.40 -6.11
C TRP A 71 0.60 0.01 -6.70
N PRO A 72 -0.37 -0.70 -7.32
CA PRO A 72 -0.15 -2.06 -7.82
C PRO A 72 0.83 -2.14 -8.98
N PHE A 73 1.13 -1.01 -9.64
CA PHE A 73 2.03 -0.92 -10.79
C PHE A 73 3.43 -0.44 -10.41
N THR A 74 3.73 -0.29 -9.12
CA THR A 74 5.02 0.21 -8.65
C THR A 74 5.68 -0.73 -7.64
N ARG A 75 6.95 -0.44 -7.31
CA ARG A 75 7.69 -1.18 -6.29
C ARG A 75 7.05 -1.11 -4.89
N LEU A 76 6.09 -0.20 -4.65
CA LEU A 76 5.34 -0.13 -3.39
C LEU A 76 4.52 -1.38 -3.08
N VAL A 77 4.26 -2.24 -4.08
CA VAL A 77 3.60 -3.54 -3.85
C VAL A 77 4.27 -4.40 -2.77
N HIS A 78 5.58 -4.21 -2.56
CA HIS A 78 6.34 -4.92 -1.52
C HIS A 78 5.89 -4.60 -0.09
N ALA A 79 5.15 -3.49 0.11
CA ALA A 79 4.56 -3.18 1.41
C ALA A 79 3.57 -4.26 1.88
N PHE A 80 2.91 -4.98 0.95
CA PHE A 80 2.00 -6.08 1.28
C PHE A 80 2.72 -7.40 1.58
N THR A 81 4.01 -7.51 1.28
CA THR A 81 4.81 -8.72 1.50
C THR A 81 5.71 -8.59 2.73
N ALA A 82 5.35 -7.74 3.70
CA ALA A 82 6.11 -7.56 4.92
C ALA A 82 6.28 -8.92 5.64
N PRO A 83 7.52 -9.35 5.95
CA PRO A 83 7.78 -10.69 6.44
C PRO A 83 7.47 -10.84 7.95
N ILE A 84 6.27 -10.45 8.40
CA ILE A 84 5.88 -10.52 9.82
C ILE A 84 5.99 -11.96 10.34
N GLY A 85 5.65 -12.94 9.51
CA GLY A 85 5.76 -14.37 9.85
C GLY A 85 7.19 -14.86 10.10
N TYR A 86 8.24 -14.12 9.68
CA TYR A 86 9.63 -14.50 9.95
C TYR A 86 9.94 -14.50 11.45
N LEU A 87 9.23 -13.67 12.23
CA LEU A 87 9.43 -13.58 13.68
C LEU A 87 9.18 -14.92 14.39
N PHE A 88 8.34 -15.77 13.80
CA PHE A 88 7.99 -17.09 14.32
C PHE A 88 8.42 -18.23 13.38
N ARG A 89 9.19 -17.94 12.34
CA ARG A 89 9.57 -18.92 11.32
C ARG A 89 10.72 -19.79 11.83
N PRO A 90 10.63 -21.14 11.73
CA PRO A 90 11.76 -22.01 12.00
C PRO A 90 12.98 -21.63 11.16
N TYR A 91 14.18 -21.73 11.74
CA TYR A 91 15.44 -21.37 11.06
C TYR A 91 15.66 -22.20 9.80
N ILE A 92 15.31 -23.49 9.87
CA ILE A 92 15.43 -24.45 8.77
C ILE A 92 14.03 -24.80 8.28
N VAL A 93 13.80 -24.65 6.97
CA VAL A 93 12.53 -25.00 6.32
C VAL A 93 12.75 -26.14 5.34
N TYR A 94 12.16 -27.30 5.65
CA TYR A 94 12.09 -28.44 4.76
C TYR A 94 10.81 -28.36 3.92
N ARG A 95 10.92 -28.54 2.61
CA ARG A 95 9.77 -28.62 1.69
C ARG A 95 9.65 -30.06 1.19
N SER A 96 8.57 -30.75 1.57
CA SER A 96 8.28 -32.08 1.04
C SER A 96 7.92 -31.99 -0.45
N ARG A 97 8.28 -33.02 -1.22
CA ARG A 97 7.79 -33.16 -2.60
C ARG A 97 6.32 -33.59 -2.54
N SER A 98 5.44 -32.87 -3.24
CA SER A 98 4.04 -33.27 -3.37
C SER A 98 3.98 -34.65 -4.04
N VAL A 99 3.24 -35.58 -3.45
CA VAL A 99 3.16 -36.99 -3.89
C VAL A 99 2.56 -37.12 -5.32
N GLY A 100 1.96 -36.05 -5.86
CA GLY A 100 1.27 -36.04 -7.16
C GLY A 100 2.06 -35.56 -8.38
N ALA A 101 3.27 -35.01 -8.23
CA ALA A 101 4.03 -34.45 -9.36
C ALA A 101 5.27 -35.30 -9.75
N ARG A 102 5.17 -36.63 -9.67
CA ARG A 102 6.15 -37.50 -10.34
C ARG A 102 5.74 -37.67 -11.80
N SER A 103 6.19 -36.77 -12.66
CA SER A 103 6.10 -36.93 -14.12
C SER A 103 6.95 -38.09 -14.65
N ARG A 104 7.84 -38.66 -13.81
CA ARG A 104 8.64 -39.82 -14.15
C ARG A 104 8.69 -40.80 -12.97
N PRO A 105 8.47 -42.11 -13.18
CA PRO A 105 8.78 -43.10 -12.17
C PRO A 105 10.28 -42.98 -11.80
N PRO A 106 10.65 -43.21 -10.53
CA PRO A 106 12.06 -43.23 -10.16
C PRO A 106 12.77 -44.27 -11.02
N ARG A 107 13.69 -43.83 -11.89
CA ARG A 107 14.58 -44.76 -12.61
C ARG A 107 15.46 -45.42 -11.58
N HIS A 108 15.50 -46.74 -11.62
CA HIS A 108 16.44 -47.49 -10.82
C HIS A 108 17.82 -47.25 -11.44
N GLY A 109 18.87 -47.10 -10.61
CA GLY A 109 20.24 -46.85 -11.08
C GLY A 109 20.84 -47.96 -11.96
N TRP A 110 20.08 -49.03 -12.18
CA TRP A 110 20.46 -50.24 -12.90
C TRP A 110 19.67 -50.41 -14.20
N ASP A 111 18.79 -49.47 -14.54
CA ASP A 111 18.09 -49.43 -15.82
C ASP A 111 19.08 -49.01 -16.91
N GLY A 112 19.61 -49.99 -17.64
CA GLY A 112 20.57 -49.78 -18.73
C GLY A 112 20.04 -48.83 -19.82
N PRO A 113 20.92 -48.24 -20.64
CA PRO A 113 20.51 -47.38 -21.74
C PRO A 113 19.87 -48.25 -22.84
N GLY A 114 18.54 -48.38 -22.86
CA GLY A 114 17.84 -49.06 -23.97
C GLY A 114 16.44 -49.61 -23.72
N SER A 115 15.87 -49.51 -22.52
CA SER A 115 14.45 -49.86 -22.25
C SER A 115 13.49 -48.67 -22.29
#